data_AF-A0A7X6V7W5-F1
#
_entry.id   AF-A0A7X6V7W5-F1
#
_cell.length_a   1.000
_cell.length_b   1.000
_cell.length_c   1.000
_cell.angle_alpha   90.00
_cell.angle_beta   90.00
_cell.angle_gamma   90.00
#
_symmetry.space_group_name_H-M   'P 1'
#
loop_
_entity.id
_entity.type
_entity.pdbx_description
1 polymer ?
#
loop_
_entity_poly.entity_id
_entity_poly.type
_entity_poly.pdbx_seq_one_letter_code
_entity_poly.pdbx_strand_id
1 'polypeptide(L)'
;MLNFKTSDFVNAILTSKRRKVLPLMGAPGAELSGSDLNDAYKDGEIQFKCLEALYNEFPTEAVFTFMDLSLEAEAFGSPIEFVTGEVPTVSAPIVSDEESIDALN
;
A
#
# COMPACT_ATOMS: atom_id res chain seq x y z
N MET A 1 15.32 -3.44 -21.45
CA MET A 1 15.05 -2.90 -20.10
C MET A 1 15.13 -1.39 -20.21
N LEU A 2 14.05 -0.65 -19.86
CA LEU A 2 14.11 0.81 -19.85
C LEU A 2 15.11 1.25 -18.76
N ASN A 3 15.98 2.19 -19.11
CA ASN A 3 16.99 2.71 -18.20
C ASN A 3 16.35 3.84 -17.36
N PHE A 4 15.57 3.47 -16.35
CA PHE A 4 14.94 4.43 -15.44
C PHE A 4 15.99 5.08 -14.53
N LYS A 5 15.99 6.41 -14.44
CA LYS A 5 16.83 7.17 -13.51
C LYS A 5 15.95 8.01 -12.60
N THR A 6 16.04 7.77 -11.29
CA THR A 6 15.27 8.51 -10.28
C THR A 6 15.53 10.01 -10.35
N SER A 7 16.76 10.44 -10.61
CA SER A 7 17.11 11.86 -10.78
C SER A 7 16.31 12.52 -11.89
N ASP A 8 16.15 11.83 -13.02
CA ASP A 8 15.50 12.36 -14.21
C ASP A 8 13.99 12.44 -13.98
N PHE A 9 13.40 11.44 -13.32
CA PHE A 9 12.02 11.46 -12.88
C PHE A 9 11.74 12.62 -11.92
N VAL A 10 12.55 12.76 -10.87
CA VAL A 10 12.40 13.85 -9.88
C VAL A 10 12.53 15.22 -10.56
N ASN A 11 13.53 15.40 -11.43
CA ASN A 11 13.69 16.64 -12.18
C ASN A 11 12.48 16.92 -13.09
N ALA A 12 11.94 15.90 -13.76
CA ALA A 12 10.74 16.04 -14.60
C ALA A 12 9.50 16.46 -13.80
N ILE A 13 9.35 15.99 -12.56
CA ILE A 13 8.27 16.42 -11.66
C ILE A 13 8.50 17.87 -11.21
N LEU A 14 9.69 18.19 -10.70
CA LEU A 14 10.02 19.52 -10.13
C LEU A 14 9.97 20.65 -11.17
N THR A 15 10.32 20.36 -12.41
CA THR A 15 10.34 21.35 -13.50
C THR A 15 9.03 21.42 -14.30
N SER A 16 8.06 20.57 -13.97
CA SER A 16 6.79 20.48 -14.70
C SER A 16 5.97 21.77 -14.57
N LYS A 17 5.54 22.33 -15.72
CA LYS A 17 4.60 23.46 -15.77
C LYS A 17 3.16 23.07 -15.40
N ARG A 18 2.84 21.78 -15.45
CA ARG A 18 1.54 21.22 -15.03
C ARG A 18 1.66 20.61 -13.63
N ARG A 19 0.58 20.67 -12.86
CA ARG A 19 0.49 19.92 -11.59
C ARG A 19 0.52 18.43 -11.90
N LYS A 20 1.50 17.72 -11.33
CA LYS A 20 1.63 16.27 -11.39
C LYS A 20 0.77 15.63 -10.30
N VAL A 21 0.19 14.47 -10.58
CA VAL A 21 -0.69 13.75 -9.65
C VAL A 21 -0.12 12.36 -9.45
N LEU A 22 0.15 12.03 -8.20
CA LEU A 22 0.56 10.69 -7.78
C LEU A 22 -0.44 10.27 -6.70
N PRO A 23 -1.54 9.61 -7.07
CA PRO A 23 -2.61 9.31 -6.13
C PRO A 23 -2.27 8.11 -5.24
N LEU A 24 -2.54 8.24 -3.94
CA LEU A 24 -2.51 7.13 -2.98
C LEU A 24 -3.89 6.45 -2.99
N MET A 25 -4.08 5.51 -3.91
CA MET A 25 -5.39 4.92 -4.22
C MET A 25 -5.39 3.39 -4.15
N GLY A 26 -4.56 2.79 -3.28
CA GLY A 26 -4.43 1.34 -3.17
C GLY A 26 -5.75 0.58 -2.98
N ALA A 27 -6.53 0.96 -1.97
CA ALA A 27 -7.84 0.34 -1.70
C ALA A 27 -8.86 0.54 -2.84
N PRO A 28 -9.04 1.77 -3.40
CA PRO A 28 -9.81 1.94 -4.63
C PRO A 28 -9.32 1.10 -5.82
N GLY A 29 -8.02 0.77 -5.88
CA GLY A 29 -7.47 -0.10 -6.91
C GLY A 29 -8.00 -1.53 -6.86
N ALA A 30 -8.26 -2.07 -5.66
CA ALA A 30 -8.85 -3.39 -5.48
C ALA A 30 -10.30 -3.42 -5.96
N GLU A 31 -11.09 -2.38 -5.64
CA GLU A 31 -12.46 -2.22 -6.18
C GLU A 31 -12.45 -2.16 -7.71
N LEU A 32 -11.53 -1.37 -8.27
CA LEU A 32 -11.41 -1.16 -9.71
C LEU A 32 -11.00 -2.46 -10.46
N SER A 33 -10.14 -3.29 -9.87
CA SER A 33 -9.73 -4.58 -10.43
C SER A 33 -10.68 -5.73 -10.09
N GLY A 34 -11.76 -5.48 -9.31
CA GLY A 34 -12.67 -6.52 -8.82
C GLY A 34 -11.99 -7.55 -7.91
N SER A 35 -10.92 -7.14 -7.22
CA SER A 35 -10.15 -7.97 -6.30
C SER A 35 -10.61 -7.75 -4.86
N ASP A 36 -10.51 -8.79 -4.02
CA ASP A 36 -10.69 -8.60 -2.59
C ASP A 36 -9.51 -7.82 -2.01
N LEU A 37 -9.80 -6.81 -1.18
CA LEU A 37 -8.79 -5.95 -0.61
C LEU A 37 -7.85 -6.72 0.34
N ASN A 38 -8.36 -7.71 1.08
CA ASN A 38 -7.56 -8.53 1.99
C ASN A 38 -6.60 -9.44 1.24
N ASP A 39 -7.00 -9.92 0.06
CA ASP A 39 -6.13 -10.69 -0.81
C ASP A 39 -5.03 -9.80 -1.41
N ALA A 40 -5.36 -8.57 -1.81
CA ALA A 40 -4.39 -7.61 -2.35
C ALA A 40 -3.31 -7.19 -1.35
N TYR A 41 -3.57 -7.34 -0.04
CA TYR A 41 -2.58 -7.14 1.02
C TYR A 41 -1.59 -8.31 1.18
N LYS A 42 -1.98 -9.53 0.75
CA LYS A 42 -1.25 -10.78 1.02
C LYS A 42 -0.64 -11.40 -0.24
N ASP A 43 -1.10 -10.99 -1.42
CA ASP A 43 -0.66 -11.52 -2.71
C ASP A 43 -0.16 -10.39 -3.63
N GLY A 44 1.12 -10.46 -4.00
CA GLY A 44 1.77 -9.46 -4.86
C GLY A 44 1.27 -9.44 -6.30
N GLU A 45 0.74 -10.55 -6.83
CA GLU A 45 0.14 -10.58 -8.17
C GLU A 45 -1.21 -9.88 -8.17
N ILE A 46 -2.02 -10.10 -7.13
CA ILE A 46 -3.29 -9.38 -6.94
C ILE A 46 -3.02 -7.89 -6.72
N GLN A 47 -2.03 -7.55 -5.90
CA GLN A 47 -1.61 -6.16 -5.71
C GLN A 47 -1.20 -5.51 -7.04
N PHE A 48 -0.41 -6.20 -7.87
CA PHE A 48 -0.03 -5.70 -9.18
C PHE A 48 -1.24 -5.41 -10.07
N LYS A 49 -2.24 -6.31 -10.12
CA LYS A 49 -3.49 -6.10 -10.89
C LYS A 49 -4.24 -4.85 -10.45
N CYS A 50 -4.29 -4.58 -9.15
CA CYS A 50 -4.88 -3.35 -8.59
C CYS A 50 -4.15 -2.10 -9.10
N LEU A 51 -2.81 -2.11 -9.05
CA LEU A 51 -1.98 -0.99 -9.49
C LEU A 51 -2.04 -0.76 -11.00
N GLU A 52 -2.07 -1.84 -11.79
CA GLU A 52 -2.24 -1.79 -13.24
C GLU A 52 -3.60 -1.19 -13.62
N ALA A 53 -4.68 -1.60 -12.94
CA ALA A 53 -6.00 -1.03 -13.14
C ALA A 53 -6.03 0.50 -12.89
N LEU A 54 -5.44 0.95 -11.77
CA LEU A 54 -5.33 2.38 -11.45
C LEU A 54 -4.51 3.15 -12.50
N TYR A 55 -3.40 2.58 -12.94
CA TYR A 55 -2.55 3.20 -13.96
C TYR A 55 -3.27 3.35 -15.30
N ASN A 56 -4.09 2.38 -15.66
CA ASN A 56 -4.85 2.40 -16.91
C ASN A 56 -6.05 3.36 -16.87
N GLU A 57 -6.68 3.52 -15.70
CA GLU A 57 -7.87 4.38 -15.54
C GLU A 57 -7.51 5.86 -15.39
N PHE A 58 -6.45 6.18 -14.64
CA PHE A 58 -6.12 7.56 -14.30
C PHE A 58 -4.85 8.05 -15.02
N PRO A 59 -4.83 9.31 -15.51
CA PRO A 59 -3.63 9.92 -16.07
C PRO A 59 -2.65 10.29 -14.94
N THR A 60 -1.99 9.28 -14.38
CA THR A 60 -1.02 9.40 -13.28
C THR A 60 0.41 9.32 -13.78
N GLU A 61 1.33 10.00 -13.09
CA GLU A 61 2.76 9.92 -13.37
C GLU A 61 3.46 8.74 -12.68
N ALA A 62 2.84 8.18 -11.64
CA ALA A 62 3.31 7.00 -10.94
C ALA A 62 2.15 6.36 -10.15
N VAL A 63 2.32 5.08 -9.81
CA VAL A 63 1.45 4.37 -8.85
C VAL A 63 2.27 3.99 -7.64
N PHE A 64 1.66 4.06 -6.46
CA PHE A 64 2.26 3.59 -5.23
C PHE A 64 1.78 2.19 -4.93
N THR A 65 2.71 1.28 -4.66
CA THR A 65 2.37 0.07 -3.90
C THR A 65 1.70 0.51 -2.60
N PHE A 66 0.67 -0.21 -2.19
CA PHE A 66 -0.01 0.10 -0.94
C PHE A 66 0.31 -0.95 0.11
N MET A 67 0.42 -0.46 1.32
CA MET A 67 0.78 -1.19 2.53
C MET A 67 -0.22 -0.82 3.62
N ASP A 68 -0.33 -1.67 4.63
CA ASP A 68 -1.14 -1.38 5.79
C ASP A 68 -0.32 -1.58 7.06
N LEU A 69 -0.37 -0.60 7.96
CA LEU A 69 0.40 -0.62 9.21
C LEU A 69 -0.08 -1.73 10.14
N SER A 70 -1.34 -2.15 10.03
CA SER A 70 -1.88 -3.29 10.79
C SER A 70 -1.20 -4.59 10.40
N LEU A 71 -0.74 -4.75 9.15
CA LEU A 71 0.02 -5.94 8.73
C LEU A 71 1.44 -5.94 9.29
N GLU A 72 2.05 -4.75 9.45
CA GLU A 72 3.32 -4.65 10.17
C GLU A 72 3.13 -5.06 11.63
N ALA A 73 2.04 -4.62 12.27
CA ALA A 73 1.68 -5.05 13.62
C ALA A 73 1.37 -6.56 13.70
N GLU A 74 0.74 -7.14 12.67
CA GLU A 74 0.51 -8.59 12.54
C GLU A 74 1.82 -9.36 12.53
N ALA A 75 2.83 -8.86 11.81
CA ALA A 75 4.15 -9.48 11.76
C ALA A 75 4.83 -9.53 13.14
N PHE A 76 4.53 -8.56 14.01
CA PHE A 76 4.92 -8.56 15.41
C PHE A 76 4.02 -9.41 16.34
N GLY A 77 2.98 -10.06 15.81
CA GLY A 77 2.07 -10.93 16.55
C GLY A 77 0.78 -10.26 17.04
N SER A 78 0.50 -9.03 16.60
CA SER A 78 -0.74 -8.34 16.99
C SER A 78 -1.96 -9.00 16.36
N PRO A 79 -3.08 -9.14 17.10
CA PRO A 79 -4.30 -9.72 16.55
C PRO A 79 -4.97 -8.71 15.60
N ILE A 80 -5.14 -9.12 14.34
CA ILE A 80 -5.77 -8.30 13.30
C ILE A 80 -7.19 -8.77 13.02
N GLU A 81 -8.10 -7.81 12.95
CA GLU A 81 -9.46 -8.02 12.47
C GLU A 81 -9.55 -7.60 11.00
N PHE A 82 -10.07 -8.50 10.16
CA PHE A 82 -10.34 -8.27 8.75
C PHE A 82 -11.85 -8.18 8.54
N VAL A 83 -12.33 -6.98 8.24
CA VAL A 83 -13.74 -6.73 7.88
C VAL A 83 -13.82 -6.52 6.37
N THR A 84 -14.76 -7.20 5.71
CA THR A 84 -14.93 -7.10 4.26
C THR A 84 -15.20 -5.65 3.85
N GLY A 85 -14.38 -5.12 2.92
CA GLY A 85 -14.51 -3.76 2.41
C GLY A 85 -13.86 -2.69 3.29
N GLU A 86 -13.24 -3.06 4.41
CA GLU A 86 -12.47 -2.16 5.25
C GLU A 86 -10.98 -2.52 5.24
N VAL A 87 -10.16 -1.57 5.66
CA VAL A 87 -8.74 -1.82 5.90
C VAL A 87 -8.57 -2.64 7.19
N PRO A 88 -7.55 -3.51 7.29
CA PRO A 88 -7.33 -4.33 8.48
C PRO A 88 -7.09 -3.45 9.71
N THR A 89 -7.56 -3.92 10.87
CA THR A 89 -7.47 -3.18 12.13
C THR A 89 -6.81 -4.01 13.22
N VAL A 90 -5.88 -3.42 13.96
CA VAL A 90 -5.32 -4.01 15.18
C VAL A 90 -6.40 -4.02 16.27
N SER A 91 -6.80 -5.21 16.72
CA SER A 91 -7.91 -5.38 17.67
C SER A 91 -7.50 -5.26 19.14
N ALA A 92 -6.21 -5.45 19.45
CA ALA A 92 -5.68 -5.29 20.80
C ALA A 92 -4.18 -4.95 20.79
N PRO A 93 -3.68 -4.19 21.78
CA PRO A 93 -2.26 -4.00 21.97
C PRO A 93 -1.60 -5.28 22.49
N ILE A 94 -0.36 -5.55 22.07
CA ILE A 94 0.45 -6.67 22.56
C ILE A 94 1.59 -6.23 23.49
N VAL A 95 1.74 -4.92 23.69
CA VAL A 95 2.78 -4.32 24.54
C VAL A 95 2.11 -3.45 25.60
N SER A 96 2.55 -3.59 26.85
CA SER A 96 2.06 -2.79 27.98
C SER A 96 3.16 -2.33 28.95
N ASP A 97 4.35 -2.92 28.88
CA ASP A 97 5.48 -2.68 29.76
C ASP A 97 6.82 -3.01 29.07
N GLU A 98 7.93 -2.69 29.72
CA GLU A 98 9.29 -2.91 29.18
C GLU A 98 9.57 -4.39 28.89
N GLU A 99 9.12 -5.31 29.75
CA GLU A 99 9.30 -6.76 29.54
C GLU A 99 8.59 -7.23 28.26
N SER A 100 7.38 -6.74 27.98
CA SER A 100 6.64 -7.04 26.75
C SER A 100 7.26 -6.40 25.50
N ILE A 101 8.00 -5.29 25.64
CA ILE A 101 8.79 -4.71 24.55
C ILE A 101 9.97 -5.62 24.23
N ASP A 102 10.72 -6.04 25.25
CA ASP A 102 11.91 -6.87 25.09
C ASP A 102 11.58 -8.27 24.53
N ALA A 103 10.33 -8.72 24.69
CA ALA A 103 9.83 -9.99 24.18
C ALA A 103 9.31 -9.92 22.72
N LEU A 104 9.23 -8.74 22.10
CA LEU A 104 8.91 -8.61 20.67
C LEU A 104 10.06 -9.17 19.81
N ASN A 105 9.72 -10.01 18.83
CA ASN A 105 10.68 -10.58 17.88
C ASN A 105 11.07 -9.58 16.79
#